data_AF-A0A662M1S7-F1
#
_entry.id   AF-A0A662M1S7-F1
#
_cell.length_a   1.000
_cell.length_b   1.000
_cell.length_c   1.000
_cell.angle_alpha   90.00
_cell.angle_beta   90.00
_cell.angle_gamma   90.00
#
_symmetry.space_group_name_H-M   'P 1'
#
loop_
_entity.id
_entity.type
_entity.pdbx_description
1 polymer ?
#
loop_
_entity_poly.entity_id
_entity_poly.type
_entity_poly.pdbx_seq_one_letter_code
_entity_poly.pdbx_strand_id
1 'polypeptide(L)'
;MTIWGKGGGMQKPRVIPIDPRLLAGRAYPSIKNYIEYWRFDTDDEFLFTTPSGKLTPNRLRHIVKEAGNAVGLPWVHPHSFRHYCATSLYNATKDLLKVSKYLGHENIETTSRYLHLLDGDLRKLINNPNVKDPLMQRLPKNGGCLANSLEETLMGPRGLEPRTSAV
;
A
#
# COMPACT_ATOMS: atom_id res chain seq x y z
N MET A 1 14.84 10.72 11.16
CA MET A 1 15.34 11.83 10.31
C MET A 1 14.17 12.73 9.98
N THR A 2 14.37 14.05 9.98
CA THR A 2 13.35 15.02 9.62
C THR A 2 13.47 15.37 8.14
N ILE A 3 12.37 15.27 7.40
CA ILE A 3 12.31 15.58 5.97
C ILE A 3 11.32 16.73 5.76
N TRP A 4 11.73 17.71 4.96
CA TRP A 4 10.91 18.84 4.55
C TRP A 4 10.24 18.52 3.19
N GLY A 5 8.93 18.78 3.08
CA GLY A 5 8.15 18.51 1.86
C GLY A 5 8.19 19.65 0.84
N LYS A 6 7.73 19.38 -0.39
CA LYS A 6 7.54 20.40 -1.44
C LYS A 6 6.21 21.14 -1.21
N GLY A 7 6.26 22.46 -1.01
CA GLY A 7 5.06 23.31 -0.96
C GLY A 7 5.39 24.77 -0.68
N GLY A 8 4.89 25.69 -1.52
CA GLY A 8 4.94 27.12 -1.25
C GLY A 8 4.19 27.45 0.04
N GLY A 9 4.82 28.22 0.92
CA GLY A 9 4.19 28.87 2.08
C GLY A 9 4.37 28.17 3.43
N MET A 10 4.31 26.83 3.52
CA MET A 10 4.44 26.14 4.82
C MET A 10 4.97 24.71 4.67
N GLN A 11 6.27 24.54 4.82
CA GLN A 11 6.91 23.23 4.78
C GLN A 11 6.59 22.48 6.08
N LYS A 12 5.70 21.49 6.03
CA LYS A 12 5.42 20.63 7.19
C LYS A 12 6.56 19.61 7.34
N PRO A 13 7.36 19.66 8.43
CA PRO A 13 8.39 18.67 8.67
C PRO A 13 7.73 17.32 8.97
N ARG A 14 8.34 16.25 8.48
CA ARG A 14 7.91 14.87 8.77
C ARG A 14 9.07 14.09 9.35
N VAL A 15 8.80 13.37 10.43
CA VAL A 15 9.76 12.44 11.02
C VAL A 15 9.53 11.07 10.39
N ILE A 16 10.50 10.60 9.61
CA ILE A 16 10.49 9.24 9.09
C ILE A 16 11.44 8.40 9.95
N PRO A 17 10.95 7.28 10.53
CA PRO A 17 11.83 6.34 11.21
C PRO A 17 12.73 5.68 10.16
N ILE A 18 14.04 5.77 10.37
CA ILE A 18 15.05 5.17 9.50
C ILE A 18 15.67 4.02 10.28
N ASP A 19 15.84 2.89 9.62
CA ASP A 19 16.53 1.73 10.19
C ASP A 19 17.97 2.13 10.59
N PRO A 20 18.43 1.84 11.82
CA PRO A 20 19.78 2.19 12.27
C PRO A 20 20.89 1.64 11.35
N ARG A 21 20.64 0.54 10.63
CA ARG A 21 21.58 -0.02 9.65
C ARG A 21 21.81 0.91 8.46
N LEU A 22 20.84 1.74 8.09
CA LEU A 22 21.04 2.77 7.07
C LEU A 22 21.84 3.96 7.59
N LEU A 23 21.83 4.21 8.91
CA LEU A 23 22.57 5.30 9.53
C LEU A 23 24.05 4.95 9.72
N ALA A 24 24.34 3.76 10.26
CA ALA A 24 25.69 3.35 10.66
C ALA A 24 26.04 1.88 10.35
N GLY A 25 25.26 1.20 9.50
CA GLY A 25 25.50 -0.20 9.15
C GLY A 25 26.76 -0.42 8.31
N ARG A 26 27.28 -1.65 8.38
CA ARG A 26 28.51 -2.08 7.67
C ARG A 26 28.24 -2.75 6.30
N ALA A 27 27.01 -3.22 6.05
CA ALA A 27 26.69 -4.13 4.94
C ALA A 27 26.24 -3.43 3.63
N TYR A 28 25.84 -2.17 3.72
CA TYR A 28 25.54 -1.28 2.60
C TYR A 28 26.13 0.08 2.98
N PRO A 29 26.52 0.93 2.03
CA PRO A 29 27.05 2.23 2.43
C PRO A 29 25.99 3.00 3.22
N SER A 30 26.25 3.10 4.51
CA SER A 30 25.44 3.86 5.43
C SER A 30 25.54 5.33 5.08
N ILE A 31 24.58 6.13 5.55
CA ILE A 31 24.63 7.58 5.43
C ILE A 31 25.93 8.12 6.01
N LYS A 32 26.40 7.53 7.13
CA LYS A 32 27.71 7.85 7.71
C LYS A 32 28.86 7.60 6.72
N ASN A 33 28.94 6.40 6.13
CA ASN A 33 30.00 6.09 5.15
C ASN A 33 29.92 7.01 3.92
N TYR A 34 28.72 7.32 3.45
CA TYR A 34 28.55 8.26 2.35
C TYR A 34 29.13 9.63 2.69
N ILE A 35 28.79 10.18 3.86
CA ILE A 35 29.30 11.49 4.33
C ILE A 35 30.83 11.47 4.46
N GLU A 36 31.41 10.41 5.04
CA GLU A 36 32.85 10.33 5.31
C GLU A 36 33.71 10.13 4.06
N TYR A 37 33.23 9.35 3.06
CA TYR A 37 34.09 8.89 1.96
C TYR A 37 33.68 9.37 0.57
N TRP A 38 32.41 9.71 0.34
CA TRP A 38 31.89 9.94 -1.03
C TRP A 38 31.10 11.23 -1.23
N ARG A 39 30.71 11.89 -0.15
CA ARG A 39 29.97 13.15 -0.22
C ARG A 39 30.91 14.26 -0.69
N PHE A 40 30.47 15.02 -1.69
CA PHE A 40 31.20 16.20 -2.13
C PHE A 40 31.02 17.34 -1.12
N ASP A 41 32.12 17.97 -0.76
CA ASP A 41 32.13 19.15 0.12
C ASP A 41 31.88 20.43 -0.68
N THR A 42 30.65 20.57 -1.18
CA THR A 42 30.25 21.66 -2.08
C THR A 42 29.06 22.47 -1.56
N ASP A 43 28.44 22.01 -0.48
CA ASP A 43 27.21 22.56 0.09
C ASP A 43 27.04 22.00 1.50
N ASP A 44 26.78 22.82 2.51
CA ASP A 44 26.62 22.38 3.91
C ASP A 44 25.16 22.12 4.32
N GLU A 45 24.20 22.59 3.50
CA GLU A 45 22.77 22.53 3.82
C GLU A 45 22.17 21.18 3.39
N PHE A 46 22.60 20.64 2.25
CA PHE A 46 21.99 19.44 1.66
C PHE A 46 22.77 18.16 2.00
N LEU A 47 22.06 17.11 2.43
CA LEU A 47 22.67 15.80 2.69
C LEU A 47 23.35 15.22 1.45
N PHE A 48 22.67 15.25 0.28
CA PHE A 48 23.18 14.67 -0.96
C PHE A 48 23.70 15.76 -1.90
N THR A 49 24.99 15.70 -2.20
CA THR A 49 25.71 16.68 -3.01
C THR A 49 26.36 16.05 -4.24
N THR A 50 26.74 16.90 -5.17
CA THR A 50 27.44 16.59 -6.42
C THR A 50 28.58 17.60 -6.59
N PRO A 51 29.53 17.41 -7.51
CA PRO A 51 30.60 18.40 -7.76
C PRO A 51 30.08 19.81 -8.08
N SER A 52 28.82 19.95 -8.49
CA SER A 52 28.17 21.22 -8.82
C SER A 52 27.22 21.73 -7.72
N GLY A 53 27.29 21.19 -6.49
CA GLY A 53 26.39 21.54 -5.39
C GLY A 53 25.29 20.50 -5.19
N LYS A 54 24.09 20.92 -4.74
CA LYS A 54 23.01 20.00 -4.36
C LYS A 54 22.57 19.01 -5.46
N LEU A 55 22.23 17.79 -5.07
CA LEU A 55 21.68 16.79 -5.99
C LEU A 55 20.32 17.22 -6.54
N THR A 56 20.20 17.30 -7.87
CA THR A 56 18.92 17.66 -8.51
C THR A 56 17.99 16.45 -8.69
N PRO A 57 16.66 16.63 -8.73
CA PRO A 57 15.72 15.55 -8.99
C PRO A 57 15.93 14.84 -10.35
N ASN A 58 16.35 15.59 -11.37
CA ASN A 58 16.72 15.03 -12.68
C ASN A 58 17.92 14.10 -12.54
N ARG A 59 19.00 14.55 -11.87
CA ARG A 59 20.20 13.74 -11.68
C ARG A 59 19.90 12.47 -10.88
N LEU A 60 19.09 12.56 -9.82
CA LEU A 60 18.64 11.40 -9.06
C LEU A 60 17.89 10.39 -9.95
N ARG A 61 16.98 10.86 -10.82
CA ARG A 61 16.29 9.98 -11.78
C ARG A 61 17.27 9.28 -12.72
N HIS A 62 18.28 9.99 -13.22
CA HIS A 62 19.32 9.41 -14.07
C HIS A 62 20.12 8.33 -13.35
N ILE A 63 20.62 8.62 -12.13
CA ILE A 63 21.37 7.65 -11.31
C ILE A 63 20.56 6.37 -11.09
N VAL A 64 19.28 6.49 -10.72
CA VAL A 64 18.41 5.33 -10.51
C VAL A 64 18.19 4.55 -11.81
N LYS A 65 18.02 5.24 -12.93
CA LYS A 65 17.84 4.60 -14.24
C LYS A 65 19.08 3.83 -14.67
N GLU A 66 20.26 4.40 -14.49
CA GLU A 66 21.54 3.75 -14.79
C GLU A 66 21.75 2.51 -13.91
N ALA A 67 21.54 2.64 -12.60
CA ALA A 67 21.61 1.52 -11.67
C ALA A 67 20.60 0.41 -12.03
N GLY A 68 19.38 0.79 -12.41
CA GLY A 68 18.34 -0.12 -12.89
C GLY A 68 18.77 -0.88 -14.14
N ASN A 69 19.29 -0.18 -15.15
CA ASN A 69 19.80 -0.79 -16.37
C ASN A 69 20.93 -1.78 -16.09
N ALA A 70 21.86 -1.45 -15.18
CA ALA A 70 22.99 -2.30 -14.83
C ALA A 70 22.59 -3.65 -14.22
N VAL A 71 21.41 -3.71 -13.57
CA VAL A 71 20.87 -4.94 -12.95
C VAL A 71 19.70 -5.54 -13.73
N GLY A 72 19.43 -5.08 -14.96
CA GLY A 72 18.34 -5.60 -15.80
C GLY A 72 16.93 -5.15 -15.40
N LEU A 73 16.81 -4.04 -14.65
CA LEU A 73 15.55 -3.45 -14.19
C LEU A 73 15.35 -2.03 -14.77
N PRO A 74 15.16 -1.87 -16.10
CA PRO A 74 15.12 -0.56 -16.77
C PRO A 74 13.90 0.32 -16.42
N TRP A 75 12.87 -0.28 -15.81
CA TRP A 75 11.61 0.38 -15.44
C TRP A 75 11.68 1.08 -14.07
N VAL A 76 12.74 0.85 -13.29
CA VAL A 76 12.85 1.41 -11.94
C VAL A 76 13.16 2.91 -11.99
N HIS A 77 12.44 3.65 -11.16
CA HIS A 77 12.63 5.08 -10.95
C HIS A 77 12.26 5.40 -9.49
N PRO A 78 12.55 6.61 -8.97
CA PRO A 78 12.30 6.93 -7.56
C PRO A 78 10.87 6.64 -7.07
N HIS A 79 9.86 6.80 -7.92
CA HIS A 79 8.47 6.50 -7.57
C HIS A 79 8.18 4.99 -7.50
N SER A 80 8.87 4.15 -8.28
CA SER A 80 8.78 2.69 -8.16
C SER A 80 9.18 2.21 -6.78
N PHE A 81 10.27 2.74 -6.21
CA PHE A 81 10.69 2.41 -4.85
C PHE A 81 9.67 2.85 -3.80
N ARG A 82 9.05 4.03 -4.01
CA ARG A 82 7.96 4.50 -3.14
C ARG A 82 6.76 3.56 -3.18
N HIS A 83 6.37 3.10 -4.38
CA HIS A 83 5.29 2.13 -4.53
C HIS A 83 5.63 0.79 -3.88
N TYR A 84 6.83 0.28 -4.09
CA TYR A 84 7.29 -0.94 -3.44
C TYR A 84 7.24 -0.84 -1.91
N CYS A 85 7.73 0.27 -1.35
CA CYS A 85 7.67 0.53 0.09
C CYS A 85 6.22 0.55 0.60
N ALA A 86 5.32 1.25 -0.10
CA ALA A 86 3.91 1.32 0.26
C ALA A 86 3.24 -0.06 0.26
N THR A 87 3.40 -0.83 -0.83
CA THR A 87 2.84 -2.18 -0.97
C THR A 87 3.41 -3.13 0.07
N SER A 88 4.72 -3.06 0.35
CA SER A 88 5.38 -3.91 1.36
C SER A 88 4.86 -3.61 2.77
N LEU A 89 4.76 -2.33 3.14
CA LEU A 89 4.19 -1.91 4.42
C LEU A 89 2.72 -2.31 4.55
N TYR A 90 1.95 -2.17 3.46
CA TYR A 90 0.56 -2.58 3.44
C TYR A 90 0.43 -4.10 3.62
N ASN A 91 1.24 -4.90 2.93
CA ASN A 91 1.21 -6.35 3.07
C ASN A 91 1.57 -6.82 4.49
N ALA A 92 2.49 -6.13 5.17
CA ALA A 92 2.88 -6.44 6.54
C ALA A 92 1.86 -6.00 7.60
N THR A 93 1.18 -4.87 7.39
CA THR A 93 0.32 -4.26 8.42
C THR A 93 -1.18 -4.43 8.17
N LYS A 94 -1.57 -4.64 6.90
CA LYS A 94 -2.95 -4.63 6.41
C LYS A 94 -3.75 -3.39 6.84
N ASP A 95 -3.07 -2.26 6.99
CA ASP A 95 -3.62 -1.00 7.51
C ASP A 95 -3.22 0.18 6.61
N LEU A 96 -4.16 0.65 5.78
CA LEU A 96 -3.91 1.77 4.86
C LEU A 96 -3.66 3.09 5.58
N LEU A 97 -4.20 3.29 6.80
CA LEU A 97 -4.02 4.53 7.55
C LEU A 97 -2.57 4.64 8.05
N LYS A 98 -2.00 3.54 8.54
CA LYS A 98 -0.58 3.48 8.92
C LYS A 98 0.34 3.73 7.73
N VAL A 99 0.04 3.12 6.58
CA VAL A 99 0.82 3.31 5.34
C VAL A 99 0.73 4.77 4.86
N SER A 100 -0.47 5.36 4.85
CA SER A 100 -0.67 6.75 4.44
C SER A 100 0.08 7.74 5.34
N LYS A 101 0.04 7.53 6.67
CA LYS A 101 0.81 8.33 7.64
C LYS A 101 2.31 8.21 7.42
N TYR A 102 2.82 6.99 7.18
CA TYR A 102 4.23 6.75 6.91
C TYR A 102 4.71 7.45 5.63
N LEU A 103 3.90 7.43 4.57
CA LEU A 103 4.21 8.06 3.29
C LEU A 103 4.01 9.58 3.30
N GLY A 104 3.28 10.12 4.28
CA GLY A 104 2.99 11.54 4.39
C GLY A 104 2.03 12.05 3.31
N HIS A 105 1.02 11.28 2.92
CA HIS A 105 -0.01 11.76 2.00
C HIS A 105 -0.96 12.70 2.74
N GLU A 106 -1.13 13.94 2.24
CA GLU A 106 -2.12 14.89 2.80
C GLU A 106 -3.56 14.55 2.40
N ASN A 107 -3.74 13.81 1.30
CA ASN A 107 -5.05 13.36 0.81
C ASN A 107 -5.06 11.82 0.67
N ILE A 108 -6.06 11.17 1.29
CA ILE A 108 -6.30 9.73 1.24
C ILE A 108 -6.58 9.25 -0.19
N GLU A 109 -7.03 10.10 -1.12
CA GLU A 109 -7.25 9.73 -2.52
C GLU A 109 -5.98 9.21 -3.22
N THR A 110 -4.79 9.69 -2.84
CA THR A 110 -3.51 9.14 -3.35
C THR A 110 -3.21 7.74 -2.80
N THR A 111 -3.92 7.34 -1.75
CA THR A 111 -3.88 6.00 -1.14
C THR A 111 -4.93 5.07 -1.75
N SER A 112 -5.93 5.60 -2.47
CA SER A 112 -6.92 4.79 -3.22
C SER A 112 -6.26 3.90 -4.27
N ARG A 113 -5.09 4.28 -4.81
CA ARG A 113 -4.27 3.42 -5.68
C ARG A 113 -3.86 2.10 -5.00
N TYR A 114 -3.82 2.04 -3.67
CA TYR A 114 -3.53 0.82 -2.91
C TYR A 114 -4.78 -0.01 -2.59
N LEU A 115 -6.00 0.51 -2.83
CA LEU A 115 -7.24 -0.23 -2.62
C LEU A 115 -7.35 -1.47 -3.52
N HIS A 116 -6.77 -1.42 -4.73
CA HIS A 116 -6.73 -2.58 -5.65
C HIS A 116 -5.99 -3.79 -5.05
N LEU A 117 -5.15 -3.58 -4.03
CA LEU A 117 -4.48 -4.67 -3.32
C LEU A 117 -5.40 -5.37 -2.31
N LEU A 118 -6.57 -4.80 -1.98
CA LEU A 118 -7.55 -5.39 -1.07
C LEU A 118 -8.51 -6.37 -1.74
N ASP A 119 -8.73 -6.28 -3.05
CA ASP A 119 -9.76 -7.09 -3.72
C ASP A 119 -9.52 -8.61 -3.55
N GLY A 120 -8.26 -9.04 -3.48
CA GLY A 120 -7.89 -10.43 -3.17
C GLY A 120 -8.06 -10.83 -1.70
N ASP A 121 -8.00 -9.86 -0.78
CA ASP A 121 -8.14 -10.07 0.67
C ASP A 121 -9.61 -10.03 1.11
N LEU A 122 -10.48 -9.26 0.43
CA LEU A 122 -11.91 -9.15 0.78
C LEU A 122 -12.65 -10.49 0.71
N ARG A 123 -12.40 -11.30 -0.32
CA ARG A 123 -12.98 -12.66 -0.42
C ARG A 123 -12.51 -13.57 0.73
N LYS A 124 -11.26 -13.43 1.17
CA LYS A 124 -10.72 -14.19 2.30
C LYS A 124 -11.31 -13.73 3.63
N LEU A 125 -11.57 -12.43 3.78
CA LEU A 125 -12.20 -11.85 4.97
C LEU A 125 -13.67 -12.26 5.11
N ILE A 126 -14.43 -12.24 4.01
CA ILE A 126 -15.84 -12.70 4.01
C ILE A 126 -15.91 -14.19 4.34
N ASN A 127 -14.99 -15.00 3.80
CA ASN A 127 -14.95 -16.44 4.06
C ASN A 127 -14.25 -16.81 5.38
N ASN A 128 -13.85 -15.85 6.21
CA ASN A 128 -13.18 -16.12 7.47
C ASN A 128 -14.22 -16.37 8.58
N PRO A 129 -14.32 -17.59 9.14
CA PRO A 129 -15.33 -17.93 10.15
C PRO A 129 -15.15 -17.20 11.48
N ASN A 130 -14.01 -16.53 11.71
CA ASN A 130 -13.75 -15.74 12.92
C ASN A 130 -14.24 -14.29 12.82
N VAL A 131 -14.66 -13.84 11.63
CA VAL A 131 -15.35 -12.57 11.49
C VAL A 131 -16.78 -12.79 11.94
N LYS A 132 -17.14 -12.17 13.07
CA LYS A 132 -18.51 -12.22 13.59
C LYS A 132 -19.47 -11.66 12.53
N ASP A 133 -20.14 -12.56 11.83
CA ASP A 133 -21.19 -12.19 10.88
C ASP A 133 -22.31 -11.47 11.65
N PRO A 134 -22.60 -10.19 11.34
CA PRO A 134 -23.69 -9.45 11.97
C PRO A 134 -25.05 -10.10 11.78
N LEU A 135 -25.22 -10.91 10.73
CA LEU A 135 -26.46 -11.66 10.44
C LEU A 135 -26.56 -12.93 11.29
N MET A 136 -25.44 -13.58 11.62
CA MET A 136 -25.41 -14.73 12.53
C MET A 136 -25.69 -14.36 14.00
N GLN A 137 -25.44 -13.10 14.40
CA GLN A 137 -25.73 -12.63 15.76
C GLN A 137 -27.22 -12.48 16.07
N ARG A 138 -28.08 -12.49 15.06
CA ARG A 138 -29.54 -12.30 15.21
C ARG A 138 -30.35 -13.59 15.25
N LEU A 139 -29.74 -14.77 15.13
CA LEU A 139 -30.49 -16.02 15.23
C LEU A 139 -30.95 -16.23 16.69
N PRO A 140 -32.28 -16.23 16.96
CA PRO A 140 -32.77 -16.43 18.31
C PRO A 140 -32.40 -17.85 18.78
N LYS A 141 -31.88 -17.95 20.01
CA LYS A 141 -31.48 -19.24 20.61
C LYS A 141 -32.65 -20.19 20.89
N ASN A 142 -33.89 -19.72 20.77
CA ASN A 142 -35.10 -20.52 20.90
C ASN A 142 -36.15 -19.99 19.91
N GLY A 143 -36.50 -20.76 18.89
CA GLY A 143 -37.57 -20.42 17.95
C GLY A 143 -37.41 -21.23 16.67
N GLY A 144 -38.42 -22.05 16.35
CA GLY A 144 -38.35 -23.10 15.35
C GLY A 144 -37.77 -22.67 14.00
N CYS A 145 -37.00 -23.59 13.40
CA CYS A 145 -36.51 -23.48 12.04
C CYS A 145 -37.67 -23.17 11.08
N LEU A 146 -37.63 -22.00 10.42
CA LEU A 146 -38.47 -21.69 9.25
C LEU A 146 -37.87 -22.27 7.95
N ALA A 147 -36.90 -23.17 8.05
CA ALA A 147 -36.18 -23.76 6.92
C ALA A 147 -36.54 -25.24 6.68
N ASN A 148 -37.78 -25.65 6.99
CA ASN A 148 -38.37 -26.88 6.44
C ASN A 148 -39.41 -26.52 5.38
N SER A 149 -39.02 -25.80 4.32
CA SER A 149 -39.85 -25.65 3.11
C SER A 149 -39.08 -25.09 1.91
N LEU A 150 -37.80 -25.45 1.75
CA LEU A 150 -37.04 -25.12 0.54
C LEU A 150 -36.71 -26.40 -0.24
N GLU A 151 -37.73 -27.18 -0.60
CA GLU A 151 -37.54 -28.26 -1.58
C GLU A 151 -38.28 -28.08 -2.90
N GLU A 152 -39.21 -27.13 -3.06
CA GLU A 152 -39.86 -26.96 -4.35
C GLU A 152 -40.01 -25.49 -4.69
N THR A 153 -39.16 -25.02 -5.61
CA THR A 153 -39.59 -24.35 -6.85
C THR A 153 -38.34 -24.00 -7.65
N LEU A 154 -37.85 -24.99 -8.41
CA LEU A 154 -37.16 -24.73 -9.67
C LEU A 154 -38.16 -24.01 -10.58
N MET A 155 -38.02 -22.70 -10.80
CA MET A 155 -38.70 -22.03 -11.89
C MET A 155 -37.84 -20.91 -12.49
N GLY A 156 -37.45 -21.13 -13.75
CA GLY A 156 -36.77 -20.15 -14.58
C GLY A 156 -37.72 -19.03 -15.06
N PRO A 157 -37.20 -18.01 -15.75
CA PRO A 157 -37.80 -16.68 -15.83
C PRO A 157 -38.98 -16.49 -16.81
N ARG A 158 -39.67 -17.54 -17.30
CA ARG A 158 -40.80 -17.38 -18.22
C ARG A 158 -41.87 -18.47 -18.09
N GLY A 159 -43.14 -18.06 -17.92
CA GLY A 159 -44.32 -18.79 -18.41
C GLY A 159 -45.39 -19.13 -17.36
N LEU A 160 -46.49 -18.38 -17.37
CA LEU A 160 -47.83 -18.85 -16.98
C LEU A 160 -48.37 -19.79 -18.07
N GLU A 161 -49.06 -20.87 -17.68
CA GLU A 161 -50.40 -21.29 -18.12
C GLU A 161 -50.90 -22.49 -17.27
N PRO A 162 -52.22 -22.66 -17.05
CA PRO A 162 -52.78 -23.55 -16.04
C PRO A 162 -53.31 -24.90 -16.56
N ARG A 163 -53.33 -25.87 -15.63
CA ARG A 163 -54.23 -27.03 -15.45
C ARG A 163 -54.59 -27.90 -16.67
N THR A 164 -54.18 -29.16 -16.56
CA THR A 164 -55.04 -30.31 -16.89
C THR A 164 -54.89 -31.38 -15.80
N SER A 165 -55.96 -31.59 -15.04
CA SER A 165 -56.17 -32.79 -14.22
C SER A 165 -56.94 -33.80 -15.06
N ALA A 166 -56.40 -35.03 -15.14
CA ALA A 166 -57.01 -36.15 -15.83
C ALA A 166 -58.32 -36.60 -15.17
N VAL A 167 -59.29 -36.95 -16.03
CA VAL A 167 -60.08 -38.19 -15.91
C VAL A 167 -59.96 -38.88 -17.26
#